data_AF-D6PK74-F1
#
_entry.id   AF-D6PK74-F1
#
_cell.length_a   1.000
_cell.length_b   1.000
_cell.length_c   1.000
_cell.angle_alpha   90.00
_cell.angle_beta   90.00
_cell.angle_gamma   90.00
#
_symmetry.space_group_name_H-M   'P 1'
#
loop_
_entity.id
_entity.type
_entity.pdbx_description
1 polymer ?
#
loop_
_entity_poly.entity_id
_entity_poly.type
_entity_poly.pdbx_seq_one_letter_code
_entity_poly.pdbx_strand_id
1 'polypeptide(L)'
;MKYAWKKNGYKAGLRHETIHKDTGLCRTTIKSCLETLNKLNIVKSVRGRSGKTYLVNETFLRAEKLYEPTQIAVKPTQDSRFTATLEETISINNIGKIVKSFAGDTQKILDELSKLPLDELKAETVNVYLCKQAIQLKEDKERESKATYVNSEKILSALSRIKKQANPRYREKVEYNKRNGIKPWENK
;
A
#
# COMPACT_ATOMS: atom_id res chain seq x y z
N MET A 1 38.91 12.26 5.19
CA MET A 1 39.89 12.01 4.10
C MET A 1 41.25 11.70 4.72
N LYS A 2 41.96 10.63 4.30
CA LYS A 2 43.22 10.18 4.94
C LYS A 2 44.41 11.12 4.74
N TYR A 3 44.48 11.82 3.61
CA TYR A 3 45.67 12.60 3.20
C TYR A 3 45.43 14.10 2.95
N ALA A 4 44.20 14.50 2.63
CA ALA A 4 43.83 15.91 2.42
C ALA A 4 42.95 16.37 3.58
N TRP A 5 43.50 17.20 4.48
CA TRP A 5 42.80 17.76 5.64
C TRP A 5 42.83 19.29 5.61
N LYS A 6 41.88 19.94 6.28
CA LYS A 6 41.81 21.40 6.43
C LYS A 6 43.12 22.03 6.91
N LYS A 7 43.82 21.35 7.83
CA LYS A 7 45.13 21.79 8.39
C LYS A 7 46.23 21.93 7.33
N ASN A 8 46.13 21.18 6.23
CA ASN A 8 47.10 21.18 5.13
C ASN A 8 46.58 21.93 3.89
N GLY A 9 45.50 22.71 4.02
CA GLY A 9 44.85 23.39 2.91
C GLY A 9 44.34 22.44 1.83
N TYR A 10 43.87 21.25 2.23
CA TYR A 10 43.39 20.19 1.33
C TYR A 10 44.38 19.76 0.23
N LYS A 11 45.68 19.92 0.50
CA LYS A 11 46.78 19.53 -0.39
C LYS A 11 47.26 18.12 -0.09
N ALA A 12 47.39 17.28 -1.12
CA ALA A 12 47.89 15.92 -1.02
C ALA A 12 49.02 15.65 -2.03
N GLY A 13 50.24 15.46 -1.52
CA GLY A 13 51.43 15.12 -2.31
C GLY A 13 51.59 13.61 -2.51
N LEU A 14 50.63 12.95 -3.17
CA LEU A 14 50.61 11.49 -3.27
C LEU A 14 51.20 10.98 -4.58
N ARG A 15 52.05 9.95 -4.49
CA ARG A 15 52.50 9.17 -5.65
C ARG A 15 51.43 8.16 -6.03
N HIS A 16 51.35 7.81 -7.32
CA HIS A 16 50.40 6.79 -7.80
C HIS A 16 50.61 5.43 -7.13
N GLU A 17 51.84 5.10 -6.75
CA GLU A 17 52.13 3.88 -5.99
C GLU A 17 51.51 3.86 -4.61
N THR A 18 51.51 5.00 -3.90
CA THR A 18 50.87 5.11 -2.58
C THR A 18 49.36 4.90 -2.71
N ILE A 19 48.74 5.54 -3.71
CA ILE A 19 47.30 5.40 -3.98
C ILE A 19 46.97 3.95 -4.36
N HIS A 20 47.84 3.27 -5.12
CA HIS A 20 47.68 1.86 -5.46
C HIS A 20 47.67 0.97 -4.22
N LYS A 21 48.60 1.18 -3.27
CA LYS A 21 48.64 0.42 -2.02
C LYS A 21 47.41 0.68 -1.14
N ASP A 22 46.90 1.90 -1.11
CA ASP A 22 45.73 2.25 -0.29
C ASP A 22 44.39 1.79 -0.89
N THR A 23 44.26 1.80 -2.22
CA THR A 23 42.97 1.54 -2.90
C THR A 23 42.88 0.16 -3.55
N GLY A 24 44.01 -0.52 -3.77
CA GLY A 24 44.06 -1.78 -4.52
C GLY A 24 43.81 -1.64 -6.03
N LEU A 25 43.52 -0.43 -6.53
CA LEU A 25 43.20 -0.19 -7.94
C LEU A 25 44.46 -0.17 -8.80
N CYS A 26 44.39 -0.67 -10.04
CA CYS A 26 45.53 -0.63 -10.95
C CYS A 26 45.95 0.81 -11.30
N ARG A 27 47.24 1.01 -11.61
CA ARG A 27 47.82 2.34 -11.86
C ARG A 27 47.12 3.10 -13.00
N THR A 28 46.64 2.40 -14.02
CA THR A 28 45.92 2.98 -15.17
C THR A 28 44.54 3.52 -14.78
N THR A 29 43.80 2.78 -13.93
CA THR A 29 42.51 3.25 -13.38
C THR A 29 42.72 4.48 -12.50
N ILE A 30 43.73 4.46 -11.62
CA ILE A 30 44.08 5.63 -10.79
C ILE A 30 44.38 6.86 -11.67
N LYS A 31 45.19 6.69 -12.72
CA LYS A 31 45.50 7.77 -13.66
C LYS A 31 44.24 8.32 -14.32
N SER A 32 43.38 7.45 -14.83
CA SER A 32 42.14 7.82 -15.52
C SER A 32 41.18 8.56 -14.60
N CYS A 33 40.98 8.07 -13.37
CA CYS A 33 40.15 8.73 -12.36
C CYS A 33 40.71 10.10 -11.95
N LEU A 34 42.03 10.25 -11.80
CA LEU A 34 42.62 11.55 -11.47
C LEU A 34 42.51 12.55 -12.62
N GLU A 35 42.57 12.07 -13.87
CA GLU A 35 42.34 12.91 -15.06
C GLU A 35 40.88 13.35 -15.17
N THR A 36 39.90 12.47 -14.90
CA THR A 36 38.48 12.85 -14.88
C THR A 36 38.18 13.85 -13.77
N LEU A 37 38.69 13.63 -12.55
CA LEU A 37 38.54 14.57 -11.43
C LEU A 37 39.16 15.95 -11.72
N ASN A 38 40.26 15.99 -12.49
CA ASN A 38 40.89 17.22 -12.92
C ASN A 38 40.10 17.94 -14.02
N LYS A 39 39.50 17.20 -14.97
CA LYS A 39 38.59 17.76 -15.98
C LYS A 39 37.32 18.34 -15.36
N LEU A 40 36.80 17.71 -14.31
CA LEU A 40 35.60 18.16 -13.59
C LEU A 40 35.87 19.31 -12.60
N ASN A 41 37.10 19.84 -12.52
CA ASN A 41 37.51 20.89 -11.58
C ASN A 41 37.29 20.55 -10.08
N ILE A 42 37.18 19.25 -9.77
CA ILE A 42 37.04 18.75 -8.40
C ILE A 42 38.40 18.72 -7.71
N VAL A 43 39.45 18.34 -8.46
CA VAL A 43 40.83 18.28 -7.98
C VAL A 43 41.74 18.96 -8.98
N LYS A 44 42.59 19.89 -8.54
CA LYS A 44 43.63 20.48 -9.37
C LYS A 44 44.94 19.72 -9.20
N SER A 45 45.48 19.20 -10.31
CA SER A 45 46.81 18.59 -10.30
C SER A 45 47.89 19.63 -10.61
N VAL A 46 48.86 19.78 -9.71
CA VAL A 46 50.03 20.65 -9.88
C VAL A 46 51.27 19.78 -9.98
N ARG A 47 52.06 19.95 -11.04
CA ARG A 47 53.34 19.25 -11.20
C ARG A 47 54.38 19.90 -10.30
N GLY A 48 54.90 19.14 -9.33
CA GLY A 48 56.01 19.54 -8.46
C GLY A 48 57.33 18.85 -8.85
N ARG A 49 58.38 19.15 -8.08
CA ARG A 49 59.76 18.66 -8.34
C ARG A 49 59.93 17.14 -8.20
N SER A 50 59.20 16.51 -7.28
CA SER A 50 59.28 15.07 -6.98
C SER A 50 58.05 14.26 -7.44
N GLY A 51 57.00 14.93 -7.91
CA GLY A 51 55.74 14.29 -8.28
C GLY A 51 54.58 15.28 -8.49
N LYS A 52 53.38 14.75 -8.71
CA LYS A 52 52.15 15.57 -8.77
C LYS A 52 51.62 15.81 -7.36
N THR A 53 51.15 17.03 -7.10
CA THR A 53 50.40 17.38 -5.91
C THR A 53 48.97 17.67 -6.30
N TYR A 54 48.02 17.11 -5.56
CA TYR A 54 46.59 17.24 -5.80
C TYR A 54 46.02 18.22 -4.78
N LEU A 55 45.28 19.21 -5.24
CA LEU A 55 44.55 20.16 -4.41
C LEU A 55 43.05 19.94 -4.61
N VAL A 56 42.31 19.65 -3.54
CA VAL A 56 40.86 19.48 -3.63
C VAL A 56 40.19 20.85 -3.60
N ASN A 57 39.23 21.07 -4.48
CA ASN A 57 38.45 22.30 -4.53
C ASN A 57 37.43 22.32 -3.38
N GLU A 58 37.44 23.39 -2.59
CA GLU A 58 36.63 23.55 -1.38
C GLU A 58 35.12 23.63 -1.67
N THR A 59 34.73 24.08 -2.87
CA THR A 59 33.30 24.14 -3.29
C THR A 59 32.63 22.77 -3.35
N PHE A 60 33.39 21.70 -3.56
CA PHE A 60 32.90 20.32 -3.58
C PHE A 60 32.99 19.62 -2.21
N LEU A 61 33.51 20.31 -1.19
CA LEU A 61 33.57 19.78 0.16
C LEU A 61 32.23 20.06 0.87
N ARG A 62 31.56 18.98 1.28
CA ARG A 62 30.37 19.09 2.12
C ARG A 62 30.77 19.64 3.50
N ALA A 63 30.00 20.58 4.04
CA ALA A 63 30.22 21.11 5.38
C ALA A 63 30.29 19.97 6.41
N GLU A 64 31.31 20.00 7.27
CA GLU A 64 31.53 19.03 8.34
C GLU A 64 30.41 19.17 9.38
N LYS A 65 29.28 18.48 9.18
CA LYS A 65 28.41 18.14 10.29
C LYS A 65 29.12 17.06 11.11
N LEU A 66 29.09 17.15 12.44
CA LEU A 66 29.47 16.03 13.31
C LEU A 66 28.60 14.84 12.89
N TYR A 67 29.20 13.86 12.22
CA TYR A 67 28.53 12.61 11.93
C TYR A 67 28.43 11.85 13.25
N GLU A 68 27.21 11.55 13.68
CA GLU A 68 27.01 10.36 14.50
C GLU A 68 27.58 9.16 13.71
N PRO A 69 28.22 8.18 14.36
CA PRO A 69 28.77 7.00 13.71
C PRO A 69 27.63 6.14 13.15
N THR A 70 27.07 6.58 12.03
CA THR A 70 26.20 5.77 11.20
C THR A 70 27.08 4.72 10.57
N GLN A 71 26.71 3.45 10.75
CA GLN A 71 27.37 2.32 10.10
C GLN A 71 27.44 2.64 8.60
N ILE A 72 28.64 2.91 8.10
CA ILE A 72 28.86 3.08 6.67
C ILE A 72 28.44 1.74 6.07
N ALA A 73 27.33 1.72 5.35
CA ALA A 73 26.88 0.51 4.69
C ALA A 73 27.98 0.08 3.70
N VAL A 74 28.79 -0.89 4.11
CA VAL A 74 29.77 -1.57 3.27
C VAL A 74 28.96 -2.43 2.32
N LYS A 75 28.38 -1.79 1.30
CA LYS A 75 27.88 -2.54 0.16
C LYS A 75 29.13 -3.06 -0.57
N PRO A 76 29.29 -4.37 -0.76
CA PRO A 76 30.36 -4.88 -1.60
C PRO A 76 30.28 -4.20 -2.97
N THR A 77 31.43 -3.90 -3.57
CA THR A 77 31.50 -3.42 -4.96
C THR A 77 30.68 -4.38 -5.82
N GLN A 78 29.72 -3.85 -6.58
CA GLN A 78 28.83 -4.63 -7.41
C GLN A 78 29.68 -5.43 -8.42
N ASP A 79 29.94 -6.70 -8.13
CA ASP A 79 30.59 -7.60 -9.05
C ASP A 79 29.66 -7.77 -10.25
N SER A 80 30.19 -7.77 -11.47
CA SER A 80 29.40 -7.97 -12.70
C SER A 80 28.63 -9.30 -12.69
N ARG A 81 29.06 -10.23 -11.84
CA ARG A 81 28.43 -11.54 -11.61
C ARG A 81 27.28 -11.50 -10.58
N PHE A 82 27.21 -10.46 -9.76
CA PHE A 82 26.06 -10.19 -8.90
C PHE A 82 25.03 -9.38 -9.71
N THR A 83 24.40 -10.03 -10.67
CA THR A 83 23.11 -9.55 -11.17
C THR A 83 22.14 -9.64 -10.01
N ALA A 84 21.64 -8.51 -9.52
CA ALA A 84 20.51 -8.52 -8.62
C ALA A 84 19.37 -9.24 -9.36
N THR A 85 19.08 -10.48 -8.98
CA THR A 85 17.80 -11.08 -9.33
C THR A 85 16.78 -10.14 -8.73
N LEU A 86 16.03 -9.44 -9.57
CA LEU A 86 14.83 -8.76 -9.11
C LEU A 86 13.90 -9.88 -8.64
N GLU A 87 13.99 -10.23 -7.37
CA GLU A 87 12.90 -10.92 -6.71
C GLU A 87 11.77 -9.90 -6.66
N GLU A 88 10.90 -9.96 -7.67
CA GLU A 88 9.57 -9.40 -7.54
C GLU A 88 8.93 -10.11 -6.36
N THR A 89 9.02 -9.52 -5.17
CA THR A 89 8.11 -9.85 -4.08
C THR A 89 6.73 -9.36 -4.52
N ILE A 90 6.11 -10.11 -5.44
CA ILE A 90 4.68 -10.03 -5.68
C ILE A 90 4.11 -10.55 -4.37
N SER A 91 3.84 -9.67 -3.41
CA SER A 91 2.89 -9.98 -2.36
C SER A 91 1.60 -10.29 -3.11
N ILE A 92 1.32 -11.57 -3.33
CA ILE A 92 0.08 -12.04 -3.93
C ILE A 92 -1.00 -11.82 -2.87
N ASN A 93 -1.33 -10.56 -2.57
CA ASN A 93 -2.55 -10.27 -1.85
C ASN A 93 -3.67 -10.58 -2.84
N ASN A 94 -4.36 -11.71 -2.61
CA ASN A 94 -5.52 -12.13 -3.39
C ASN A 94 -6.52 -10.96 -3.53
N ILE A 95 -6.66 -10.15 -2.48
CA ILE A 95 -7.48 -8.93 -2.45
C ILE A 95 -6.99 -7.90 -3.48
N GLY A 96 -5.68 -7.62 -3.51
CA GLY A 96 -5.09 -6.71 -4.51
C GLY A 96 -5.29 -7.20 -5.95
N LYS A 97 -5.23 -8.51 -6.18
CA LYS A 97 -5.51 -9.12 -7.49
C LYS A 97 -6.97 -8.95 -7.90
N ILE A 98 -7.92 -9.14 -6.97
CA ILE A 98 -9.36 -8.94 -7.21
C ILE A 98 -9.64 -7.47 -7.54
N VAL A 99 -9.12 -6.54 -6.75
CA VAL A 99 -9.31 -5.09 -6.96
C VAL A 99 -8.76 -4.66 -8.32
N LYS A 100 -7.59 -5.16 -8.73
CA LYS A 100 -7.02 -4.88 -10.06
C LYS A 100 -7.82 -5.52 -11.20
N SER A 101 -8.30 -6.74 -11.02
CA SER A 101 -9.01 -7.49 -12.08
C SER A 101 -10.36 -6.87 -12.44
N PHE A 102 -11.01 -6.22 -11.48
CA PHE A 102 -12.32 -5.58 -11.64
C PHE A 102 -12.25 -4.06 -11.50
N ALA A 103 -11.09 -3.45 -11.79
CA ALA A 103 -10.90 -2.01 -11.68
C ALA A 103 -11.97 -1.24 -12.49
N GLY A 104 -12.73 -0.37 -11.81
CA GLY A 104 -13.85 0.39 -12.38
C GLY A 104 -15.24 -0.14 -11.99
N ASP A 105 -15.38 -1.44 -11.70
CA ASP A 105 -16.65 -2.06 -11.30
C ASP A 105 -16.67 -2.34 -9.78
N THR A 106 -17.01 -1.33 -8.99
CA THR A 106 -17.02 -1.42 -7.52
C THR A 106 -17.95 -2.51 -6.98
N GLN A 107 -19.09 -2.75 -7.63
CA GLN A 107 -20.03 -3.81 -7.24
C GLN A 107 -19.44 -5.20 -7.41
N LYS A 108 -18.78 -5.49 -8.54
CA LYS A 108 -18.15 -6.79 -8.79
C LYS A 108 -16.98 -7.02 -7.83
N ILE A 109 -16.21 -5.98 -7.53
CA ILE A 109 -15.15 -6.04 -6.51
C ILE A 109 -15.74 -6.48 -5.17
N LEU A 110 -16.80 -5.81 -4.69
CA LEU A 110 -17.41 -6.14 -3.41
C LEU A 110 -18.02 -7.54 -3.38
N ASP A 111 -18.63 -7.98 -4.48
CA ASP A 111 -19.23 -9.32 -4.56
C ASP A 111 -18.16 -10.42 -4.47
N GLU A 112 -17.04 -10.28 -5.18
CA GLU A 112 -15.92 -11.23 -5.10
C GLU A 112 -15.20 -11.16 -3.74
N LEU A 113 -15.00 -9.98 -3.17
CA LEU A 113 -14.42 -9.83 -1.82
C LEU A 113 -15.32 -10.45 -0.75
N SER A 114 -16.65 -10.40 -0.90
CA SER A 114 -17.58 -10.98 0.07
C SER A 114 -17.48 -12.52 0.19
N LYS A 115 -16.94 -13.20 -0.83
CA LYS A 115 -16.72 -14.66 -0.84
C LYS A 115 -15.51 -15.10 -0.03
N LEU A 116 -14.57 -14.19 0.24
CA LEU A 116 -13.34 -14.48 1.01
C LEU A 116 -13.64 -14.71 2.51
N PRO A 117 -12.74 -15.41 3.23
CA PRO A 117 -12.87 -15.57 4.68
C PRO A 117 -12.66 -14.24 5.42
N LEU A 118 -13.36 -14.08 6.56
CA LEU A 118 -13.34 -12.83 7.34
C LEU A 118 -11.95 -12.49 7.88
N ASP A 119 -11.14 -13.50 8.20
CA ASP A 119 -9.79 -13.30 8.74
C ASP A 119 -8.86 -12.66 7.69
N GLU A 120 -8.96 -13.09 6.43
CA GLU A 120 -8.20 -12.48 5.32
C GLU A 120 -8.64 -11.03 5.08
N LEU A 121 -9.94 -10.75 5.11
CA LEU A 121 -10.47 -9.39 4.93
C LEU A 121 -10.06 -8.45 6.07
N LYS A 122 -9.90 -8.95 7.30
CA LYS A 122 -9.47 -8.16 8.47
C LYS A 122 -7.96 -7.93 8.53
N ALA A 123 -7.17 -8.85 7.97
CA ALA A 123 -5.71 -8.75 7.95
C ALA A 123 -5.17 -7.78 6.88
N GLU A 124 -5.99 -7.38 5.90
CA GLU A 124 -5.60 -6.49 4.82
C GLU A 124 -5.29 -5.07 5.33
N THR A 125 -4.15 -4.52 4.91
CA THR A 125 -3.70 -3.18 5.31
C THR A 125 -3.82 -2.13 4.21
N VAL A 126 -3.88 -2.53 2.94
CA VAL A 126 -3.87 -1.59 1.79
C VAL A 126 -5.29 -1.18 1.41
N ASN A 127 -6.20 -2.15 1.20
CA ASN A 127 -7.56 -1.91 0.70
C ASN A 127 -8.63 -1.97 1.80
N VAL A 128 -8.32 -1.43 2.98
CA VAL A 128 -9.14 -1.55 4.21
C VAL A 128 -10.60 -1.15 4.00
N TYR A 129 -10.85 -0.08 3.24
CA TYR A 129 -12.20 0.43 3.01
C TYR A 129 -13.09 -0.57 2.23
N LEU A 130 -12.55 -1.16 1.17
CA LEU A 130 -13.27 -2.15 0.35
C LEU A 130 -13.54 -3.43 1.16
N CYS A 131 -12.58 -3.86 1.98
CA CYS A 131 -12.76 -5.01 2.87
C CYS A 131 -13.87 -4.78 3.91
N LYS A 132 -13.97 -3.57 4.49
CA LYS A 132 -15.07 -3.22 5.42
C LYS A 132 -16.44 -3.30 4.75
N GLN A 133 -16.55 -2.76 3.54
CA GLN A 133 -17.80 -2.83 2.76
C GLN A 133 -18.16 -4.28 2.40
N ALA A 134 -17.18 -5.09 2.02
CA ALA A 134 -17.40 -6.50 1.70
C ALA A 134 -17.88 -7.32 2.92
N ILE A 135 -17.32 -7.05 4.10
CA ILE A 135 -17.78 -7.67 5.37
C ILE A 135 -19.23 -7.29 5.65
N GLN A 136 -19.58 -6.00 5.55
CA GLN A 136 -20.94 -5.54 5.77
C GLN A 136 -21.93 -6.16 4.79
N LEU A 137 -21.57 -6.24 3.51
CA LEU A 137 -22.38 -6.86 2.46
C LEU A 137 -22.59 -8.36 2.72
N LYS A 138 -21.60 -9.04 3.28
CA LYS A 138 -21.72 -10.44 3.71
C LYS A 138 -22.68 -10.61 4.88
N GLU A 139 -22.57 -9.75 5.89
CA GLU A 139 -23.50 -9.72 7.03
C GLU A 139 -24.94 -9.41 6.59
N ASP A 140 -25.12 -8.49 5.64
CA ASP A 140 -26.42 -8.17 5.04
C ASP A 140 -27.02 -9.36 4.31
N LYS A 141 -26.25 -10.05 3.46
CA LYS A 141 -26.70 -11.28 2.78
C LYS A 141 -27.07 -12.38 3.77
N GLU A 142 -26.28 -12.57 4.82
CA GLU A 142 -26.62 -13.53 5.87
C GLU A 142 -27.89 -13.15 6.61
N ARG A 143 -28.08 -11.87 6.94
CA ARG A 143 -29.32 -11.36 7.54
C ARG A 143 -30.51 -11.61 6.63
N GLU A 144 -30.42 -11.28 5.34
CA GLU A 144 -31.49 -11.50 4.37
C GLU A 144 -31.82 -12.98 4.21
N SER A 145 -30.82 -13.86 4.17
CA SER A 145 -31.05 -15.30 4.07
C SER A 145 -31.75 -15.90 5.31
N LYS A 146 -31.47 -15.34 6.50
CA LYS A 146 -32.08 -15.76 7.77
C LYS A 146 -33.39 -15.03 8.05
N ALA A 147 -33.70 -13.96 7.31
CA ALA A 147 -34.90 -13.18 7.51
C ALA A 147 -36.11 -13.96 6.99
N THR A 148 -36.92 -14.47 7.93
CA THR A 148 -38.24 -15.01 7.61
C THR A 148 -39.21 -13.85 7.36
N TYR A 149 -39.26 -13.35 6.13
CA TYR A 149 -40.24 -12.33 5.76
C TYR A 149 -41.65 -12.92 5.77
N VAL A 150 -42.60 -12.19 6.40
CA VAL A 150 -44.01 -12.54 6.32
C VAL A 150 -44.49 -12.28 4.89
N ASN A 151 -45.12 -13.27 4.27
CA ASN A 151 -45.67 -13.16 2.91
C ASN A 151 -46.56 -11.89 2.80
N SER A 152 -46.35 -11.10 1.75
CA SER A 152 -47.05 -9.84 1.48
C SER A 152 -48.58 -9.99 1.51
N GLU A 153 -49.12 -11.11 1.04
CA GLU A 153 -50.57 -11.38 1.08
C GLU A 153 -51.11 -11.52 2.51
N LYS A 154 -50.33 -12.08 3.42
CA LYS A 154 -50.70 -12.15 4.84
C LYS A 154 -50.73 -10.77 5.47
N ILE A 155 -49.81 -9.89 5.08
CA ILE A 155 -49.78 -8.49 5.55
C ILE A 155 -51.00 -7.74 5.01
N LEU A 156 -51.28 -7.83 3.71
CA LEU A 156 -52.43 -7.17 3.09
C LEU A 156 -53.78 -7.66 3.63
N SER A 157 -53.93 -8.97 3.85
CA SER A 157 -55.14 -9.54 4.43
C SER A 157 -55.35 -9.12 5.89
N ALA A 158 -54.28 -9.06 6.69
CA ALA A 158 -54.34 -8.56 8.06
C ALA A 158 -54.73 -7.07 8.10
N LEU A 159 -54.10 -6.23 7.28
CA LEU A 159 -54.42 -4.79 7.17
C LEU A 159 -55.88 -4.57 6.73
N SER A 160 -56.36 -5.34 5.75
CA SER A 160 -57.76 -5.28 5.28
C SER A 160 -58.74 -5.68 6.40
N ARG A 161 -58.40 -6.69 7.20
CA ARG A 161 -59.20 -7.11 8.36
C ARG A 161 -59.24 -6.03 9.44
N ILE A 162 -58.11 -5.42 9.77
CA ILE A 162 -58.02 -4.30 10.72
C ILE A 162 -58.88 -3.13 10.24
N LYS A 163 -58.77 -2.74 8.95
CA LYS A 163 -59.58 -1.68 8.35
C LYS A 163 -61.09 -1.96 8.49
N LYS A 164 -61.53 -3.19 8.24
CA LYS A 164 -62.95 -3.58 8.42
C LYS A 164 -63.37 -3.50 9.88
N GLN A 165 -62.55 -3.97 10.81
CA GLN A 165 -62.85 -3.92 12.24
C GLN A 165 -62.82 -2.51 12.83
N ALA A 166 -62.02 -1.60 12.26
CA ALA A 166 -61.98 -0.20 12.69
C ALA A 166 -63.29 0.54 12.38
N ASN A 167 -64.08 0.08 11.39
CA ASN A 167 -65.36 0.69 11.04
C ASN A 167 -66.46 0.35 12.07
N PRO A 168 -67.01 1.33 12.82
CA PRO A 168 -68.02 1.08 13.85
C PRO A 168 -69.29 0.40 13.31
N ARG A 169 -69.79 0.85 12.14
CA ARG A 169 -70.99 0.26 11.51
C ARG A 169 -70.80 -1.20 11.12
N TYR A 170 -69.58 -1.57 10.72
CA TYR A 170 -69.26 -2.97 10.41
C TYR A 170 -69.28 -3.83 11.67
N ARG A 171 -68.74 -3.33 12.79
CA ARG A 171 -68.76 -4.05 14.08
C ARG A 171 -70.20 -4.29 14.57
N GLU A 172 -71.02 -3.25 14.56
CA GLU A 172 -72.44 -3.34 14.96
C GLU A 172 -73.19 -4.37 14.11
N LYS A 173 -73.01 -4.34 12.78
CA LYS A 173 -73.66 -5.29 11.87
C LYS A 173 -73.19 -6.73 12.10
N VAL A 174 -71.90 -6.95 12.38
CA VAL A 174 -71.37 -8.27 12.70
C VAL A 174 -71.93 -8.79 14.02
N GLU A 175 -72.05 -7.96 15.05
CA GLU A 175 -72.67 -8.34 16.32
C GLU A 175 -74.15 -8.66 16.17
N TYR A 176 -74.89 -7.84 15.44
CA TYR A 176 -76.30 -8.10 15.13
C TYR A 176 -76.47 -9.45 14.42
N ASN A 177 -75.64 -9.72 13.40
CA ASN A 177 -75.69 -11.00 12.69
C ASN A 177 -75.40 -12.20 13.61
N LYS A 178 -74.41 -12.07 14.52
CA LYS A 178 -74.10 -13.12 15.51
C LYS A 178 -75.25 -13.34 16.49
N ARG A 179 -75.86 -12.27 17.00
CA ARG A 179 -77.01 -12.35 17.93
C ARG A 179 -78.23 -13.02 17.29
N ASN A 180 -78.44 -12.79 16.00
CA ASN A 180 -79.60 -13.30 15.27
C ASN A 180 -79.33 -14.57 14.44
N GLY A 181 -78.15 -15.18 14.56
CA GLY A 181 -77.79 -16.38 13.79
C GLY A 181 -77.73 -16.18 12.27
N ILE A 182 -77.68 -14.94 11.78
CA ILE A 182 -77.71 -14.62 10.35
C ILE A 182 -76.33 -14.88 9.75
N LYS A 183 -76.26 -15.75 8.76
CA LYS A 183 -75.04 -16.06 7.99
C LYS A 183 -75.14 -15.49 6.58
N PRO A 184 -74.54 -14.32 6.29
CA PRO A 184 -74.69 -13.64 5.01
C PRO A 184 -74.17 -14.41 3.79
N TRP A 185 -73.40 -15.48 3.99
CA TRP A 185 -72.84 -16.31 2.93
C TRP A 185 -73.70 -17.53 2.56
N GLU A 186 -74.73 -17.86 3.36
CA GLU A 186 -75.67 -18.96 3.06
C GLU A 186 -76.84 -18.52 2.16
N ASN A 187 -77.10 -17.21 2.04
CA ASN A 187 -78.15 -16.64 1.17
C ASN A 187 -77.59 -16.21 -0.21
N LYS A 188 -76.68 -16.98 -0.80
CA LYS A 188 -76.15 -16.73 -2.15
C LYS A 188 -76.65 -17.74 -3.15
#